data_AF-A0A0P9EYQ5-F1
#
_entry.id   AF-A0A0P9EYQ5-F1
#
_cell.length_a   1.000
_cell.length_b   1.000
_cell.length_c   1.000
_cell.angle_alpha   90.00
_cell.angle_beta   90.00
_cell.angle_gamma   90.00
#
_symmetry.space_group_name_H-M   'P 1'
#
loop_
_entity.id
_entity.type
_entity.pdbx_description
1 polymer ?
#
loop_
_entity_poly.entity_id
_entity_poly.type
_entity_poly.pdbx_seq_one_letter_code
_entity_poly.pdbx_strand_id
1 'polypeptide(L)'
;MGQWTWLFAKYPLADIELVSNPIDSKTANVLVRTCRVYEDETGTKVEVRVAPHNTAPFRGGPWFHTFDEQALFNPGTELALFRESLASELDRCQQMND
;
A
#
# COMPACT_ATOMS: atom_id res chain seq x y z
N MET A 1 10.19 16.92 -6.13
CA MET A 1 9.20 15.83 -6.07
C MET A 1 9.93 14.51 -6.30
N GLY A 2 9.91 13.59 -5.32
CA GLY A 2 10.62 12.31 -5.42
C GLY A 2 10.08 11.40 -6.53
N GLN A 3 10.95 10.58 -7.12
CA GLN A 3 10.57 9.60 -8.13
C GLN A 3 9.82 8.43 -7.49
N TRP A 4 8.73 8.00 -8.12
CA TRP A 4 8.03 6.78 -7.74
C TRP A 4 8.91 5.56 -8.03
N THR A 5 9.02 4.66 -7.06
CA THR A 5 9.69 3.37 -7.19
C THR A 5 8.82 2.27 -6.58
N TRP A 6 9.19 1.00 -6.80
CA TRP A 6 8.52 -0.14 -6.19
C TRP A 6 8.72 -0.17 -4.67
N LEU A 7 7.64 -0.42 -3.92
CA LEU A 7 7.71 -0.48 -2.46
C LEU A 7 8.69 -1.57 -2.00
N PHE A 8 8.58 -2.78 -2.57
CA PHE A 8 9.46 -3.91 -2.23
C PHE A 8 10.95 -3.61 -2.43
N ALA A 9 11.30 -2.73 -3.37
CA ALA A 9 12.70 -2.44 -3.70
C ALA A 9 13.40 -1.61 -2.61
N LYS A 10 12.64 -0.88 -1.79
CA LYS A 10 13.16 -0.07 -0.67
C LYS A 10 12.75 -0.61 0.70
N TYR A 11 11.51 -1.07 0.82
CA TYR A 11 10.89 -1.47 2.10
C TYR A 11 10.23 -2.85 1.96
N PRO A 12 11.02 -3.93 1.82
CA PRO A 12 10.49 -5.27 1.54
C PRO A 12 9.59 -5.81 2.66
N LEU A 13 9.89 -5.51 3.92
CA LEU A 13 9.05 -5.92 5.05
C LEU A 13 7.68 -5.24 5.00
N ALA A 14 7.65 -3.94 4.71
CA ALA A 14 6.40 -3.21 4.56
C ALA A 14 5.58 -3.72 3.36
N ASP A 15 6.22 -4.08 2.24
CA ASP A 15 5.51 -4.64 1.08
C ASP A 15 4.80 -5.95 1.41
N ILE A 16 5.48 -6.86 2.12
CA ILE A 16 4.93 -8.15 2.56
C ILE A 16 3.79 -7.93 3.57
N GLU A 17 4.01 -7.12 4.60
CA GLU A 17 3.01 -6.87 5.64
C GLU A 17 1.77 -6.17 5.11
N LEU A 18 1.91 -5.26 4.14
CA LEU A 18 0.79 -4.51 3.58
C LEU A 18 -0.21 -5.38 2.82
N VAL A 19 0.23 -6.54 2.30
CA VAL A 19 -0.62 -7.47 1.52
C VAL A 19 -0.79 -8.83 2.17
N SER A 20 -0.43 -8.95 3.45
CA SER A 20 -0.76 -10.11 4.24
C SER A 20 -2.24 -10.10 4.65
N ASN A 21 -2.64 -11.10 5.44
CA ASN A 21 -4.01 -11.22 5.96
C ASN A 21 -4.44 -9.88 6.61
N PRO A 22 -5.63 -9.35 6.30
CA PRO A 22 -6.79 -10.03 5.69
C PRO A 22 -6.90 -10.02 4.16
N ILE A 23 -5.93 -9.45 3.43
CA ILE A 23 -6.00 -9.43 1.96
C ILE A 23 -5.64 -10.83 1.43
N ASP A 24 -6.52 -11.44 0.64
CA ASP A 24 -6.27 -12.75 0.07
C ASP A 24 -5.19 -12.69 -1.03
N SER A 25 -4.49 -13.80 -1.24
CA SER A 25 -3.35 -13.83 -2.16
C SER A 25 -3.71 -13.49 -3.62
N LYS A 26 -4.94 -13.79 -4.08
CA LYS A 26 -5.34 -13.45 -5.46
C LYS A 26 -5.48 -11.95 -5.62
N THR A 27 -6.10 -11.29 -4.65
CA THR A 27 -6.22 -9.83 -4.61
C THR A 27 -4.84 -9.18 -4.45
N ALA A 28 -4.02 -9.64 -3.51
CA ALA A 28 -2.66 -9.14 -3.28
C ALA A 28 -1.77 -9.15 -4.55
N ASN A 29 -1.85 -10.23 -5.34
CA ASN A 29 -1.05 -10.41 -6.55
C ASN A 29 -1.40 -9.44 -7.68
N VAL A 30 -2.61 -8.88 -7.69
CA VAL A 30 -3.01 -7.90 -8.70
C VAL A 30 -2.86 -6.45 -8.21
N LEU A 31 -2.31 -6.23 -7.02
CA LEU A 31 -2.01 -4.88 -6.51
C LEU A 31 -0.59 -4.47 -6.89
N VAL A 32 -0.47 -3.22 -7.35
CA VAL A 32 0.78 -2.51 -7.62
C VAL A 32 1.06 -1.61 -6.43
N ARG A 33 2.23 -1.79 -5.81
CA ARG A 33 2.67 -1.05 -4.61
C ARG A 33 3.91 -0.24 -4.93
N THR A 34 3.77 1.08 -4.85
CA THR A 34 4.85 2.03 -5.16
C THR A 34 5.01 3.02 -4.04
N CYS A 35 6.20 3.60 -3.89
CA CYS A 35 6.46 4.66 -2.93
C CYS A 35 7.26 5.81 -3.55
N ARG A 36 7.13 7.00 -2.99
CA ARG A 36 8.03 8.13 -3.23
C ARG A 36 8.52 8.69 -1.90
N VAL A 37 9.81 9.02 -1.84
CA VAL A 37 10.44 9.60 -0.66
C VAL A 37 10.54 11.11 -0.86
N TYR A 38 10.25 11.89 0.19
CA TYR A 38 10.43 13.34 0.21
C TYR A 38 10.72 13.82 1.63
N GLU A 39 11.29 15.01 1.75
CA GLU A 39 11.53 15.68 3.04
C GLU A 39 10.42 16.69 3.30
N ASP A 40 9.94 16.77 4.54
CA ASP A 40 9.09 17.85 5.04
C ASP A 40 9.67 18.49 6.31
N GLU A 41 8.94 19.41 6.94
CA GLU A 41 9.38 20.13 8.15
C GLU A 41 9.64 19.20 9.36
N THR A 42 9.15 17.95 9.30
CA THR A 42 9.25 16.95 10.37
C THR A 42 10.23 15.82 10.05
N GLY A 43 10.77 15.74 8.83
CA GLY A 43 11.82 14.81 8.41
C GLY A 43 11.51 14.04 7.13
N THR A 44 12.18 12.90 6.95
CA THR A 44 12.00 12.02 5.79
C THR A 44 10.66 11.30 5.84
N LYS A 45 9.80 11.60 4.86
CA LYS A 45 8.49 10.96 4.66
C LYS A 45 8.50 10.06 3.45
N VAL A 46 7.63 9.05 3.50
CA VAL A 46 7.40 8.13 2.41
C VAL A 46 5.91 8.06 2.11
N GLU A 47 5.50 8.55 0.95
CA GLU A 47 4.14 8.33 0.46
C GLU A 47 4.09 6.98 -0.25
N VAL A 48 3.27 6.07 0.28
CA VAL A 48 2.97 4.77 -0.30
C VAL A 48 1.68 4.87 -1.08
N ARG A 49 1.69 4.29 -2.28
CA ARG A 49 0.56 4.16 -3.18
C ARG A 49 0.30 2.70 -3.46
N VAL A 50 -0.94 2.27 -3.27
CA VAL A 50 -1.45 0.96 -3.67
C VAL A 50 -2.51 1.16 -4.75
N ALA A 51 -2.40 0.45 -5.87
CA ALA A 51 -3.35 0.54 -6.96
C ALA A 51 -3.60 -0.84 -7.58
N PRO A 52 -4.81 -1.15 -8.06
CA PRO A 52 -5.02 -2.36 -8.84
C PRO A 52 -4.27 -2.28 -10.18
N HIS A 53 -3.68 -3.39 -10.59
CA HIS A 53 -3.18 -3.59 -11.94
C HIS A 53 -4.35 -3.61 -12.93
N ASN A 54 -4.08 -3.34 -14.21
CA ASN A 54 -5.11 -3.29 -15.26
C ASN A 54 -5.91 -4.60 -15.41
N THR A 55 -5.30 -5.72 -15.00
CA THR A 55 -5.88 -7.08 -15.02
C THR A 55 -6.66 -7.44 -13.76
N ALA A 56 -6.76 -6.55 -12.77
CA ALA A 56 -7.58 -6.81 -11.58
C ALA A 56 -9.07 -6.97 -11.98
N PRO A 57 -9.80 -7.94 -11.39
CA PRO A 57 -11.21 -8.17 -11.68
C PRO A 57 -12.15 -7.15 -11.00
N PHE A 58 -11.59 -6.14 -10.34
CA PHE A 58 -12.31 -5.07 -9.66
C PHE A 58 -11.72 -3.71 -10.05
N ARG A 59 -12.50 -2.65 -9.82
CA ARG A 59 -12.07 -1.26 -10.00
C ARG A 59 -12.06 -0.56 -8.65
N GLY A 60 -10.97 0.16 -8.35
CA GLY A 60 -10.74 0.85 -7.08
C GLY A 60 -9.40 1.56 -7.03
N GLY A 61 -9.17 2.33 -5.98
CA GLY A 61 -7.93 3.09 -5.77
C GLY A 61 -7.66 4.16 -6.84
N PRO A 62 -6.41 4.65 -6.95
CA PRO A 62 -5.28 4.36 -6.07
C PRO A 62 -5.52 4.83 -4.62
N TRP A 63 -5.05 4.05 -3.66
CA TRP A 63 -5.04 4.40 -2.23
C TRP A 63 -3.65 4.91 -1.84
N PHE A 64 -3.61 5.98 -1.04
CA PHE A 64 -2.38 6.62 -0.60
C PHE A 64 -2.33 6.71 0.91
N HIS A 65 -1.13 6.56 1.46
CA HIS A 65 -0.84 6.85 2.86
C HIS A 65 0.61 7.34 3.00
N THR A 66 0.83 8.30 3.87
CA THR A 66 2.17 8.83 4.16
C THR A 66 2.65 8.25 5.48
N PHE A 67 3.84 7.66 5.46
CA PHE A 67 4.51 7.10 6.61
C PHE A 67 5.76 7.91 6.96
N ASP A 68 6.14 7.87 8.23
CA ASP A 68 7.54 8.07 8.59
C ASP A 68 8.37 6.93 8.00
N GLU A 69 9.56 7.24 7.48
CA GLU A 69 10.40 6.21 6.84
C GLU A 69 10.70 5.03 7.79
N GLN A 70 10.89 5.32 9.08
CA GLN A 70 11.13 4.32 10.11
C GLN A 70 9.98 3.29 10.25
N ALA A 71 8.73 3.72 10.03
CA ALA A 71 7.55 2.86 10.11
C ALA A 71 7.49 1.84 8.96
N LEU A 72 8.18 2.11 7.85
CA LEU A 72 8.30 1.17 6.73
C LEU A 72 9.48 0.19 6.88
N PHE A 73 10.54 0.61 7.57
CA PHE A 73 11.63 -0.30 7.95
C PHE A 73 11.24 -1.28 9.05
N ASN A 74 10.42 -0.82 10.01
CA ASN A 74 9.91 -1.63 11.11
C ASN A 74 8.38 -1.55 11.14
N PRO A 75 7.70 -2.31 10.25
CA PRO A 75 6.24 -2.36 10.19
C PRO A 75 5.62 -2.57 11.56
N GLY A 76 4.65 -1.72 11.89
CA GLY A 76 3.93 -1.77 13.15
C GLY A 76 2.47 -1.38 12.99
N THR A 77 1.91 -0.79 14.04
CA THR A 77 0.47 -0.45 14.11
C THR A 77 0.01 0.43 12.95
N GLU A 78 0.79 1.41 12.53
CA GLU A 78 0.38 2.31 11.44
C GLU A 78 0.19 1.57 10.12
N LEU A 79 1.13 0.70 9.74
CA LEU A 79 1.02 -0.10 8.52
C LEU A 79 -0.14 -1.10 8.62
N ALA A 80 -0.36 -1.69 9.81
CA ALA A 80 -1.48 -2.59 10.05
C ALA A 80 -2.84 -1.88 9.87
N LEU A 81 -2.99 -0.65 10.38
CA LEU A 81 -4.19 0.15 10.20
C LEU A 81 -4.42 0.50 8.73
N PHE A 82 -3.35 0.85 8.00
CA PHE A 82 -3.47 1.09 6.56
C PHE A 82 -3.89 -0.18 5.80
N ARG A 83 -3.34 -1.36 6.16
CA ARG A 83 -3.76 -2.65 5.62
C ARG A 83 -5.23 -2.94 5.88
N GLU A 84 -5.72 -2.71 7.10
CA GLU A 84 -7.13 -2.95 7.46
C GLU A 84 -8.08 -2.02 6.68
N SER A 85 -7.70 -0.75 6.54
CA SER A 85 -8.43 0.20 5.69
C SER A 85 -8.42 -0.22 4.23
N LEU A 86 -7.28 -0.69 3.72
CA LEU A 86 -7.13 -1.17 2.35
C LEU A 86 -8.01 -2.41 2.10
N ALA A 87 -7.99 -3.38 3.01
CA ALA A 87 -8.82 -4.58 2.93
C ALA A 87 -10.32 -4.23 2.88
N SER A 88 -10.76 -3.32 3.74
CA SER A 88 -12.16 -2.86 3.77
C SER A 88 -12.58 -2.20 2.45
N GLU A 89 -11.69 -1.40 1.85
CA GLU A 89 -11.94 -0.79 0.54
C GLU A 89 -11.94 -1.81 -0.61
N LEU A 90 -11.06 -2.82 -0.55
CA LEU A 90 -11.02 -3.91 -1.53
C LEU A 90 -12.31 -4.74 -1.49
N ASP A 91 -12.79 -5.10 -0.31
CA ASP A 91 -14.05 -5.82 -0.12
C ASP A 91 -15.23 -5.03 -0.72
N ARG A 92 -15.29 -3.72 -0.44
CA ARG A 92 -16.31 -2.82 -1.01
C ARG A 92 -16.23 -2.78 -2.53
N CYS A 93 -15.03 -2.69 -3.09
CA CYS A 93 -14.83 -2.70 -4.54
C CYS A 93 -15.27 -4.01 -5.18
N GLN A 94 -15.05 -5.15 -4.54
CA GLN A 94 -15.43 -6.46 -5.09
C GLN A 94 -16.94 -6.68 -5.07
N GLN A 95 -17.63 -6.29 -3.99
CA GLN A 95 -19.09 -6.39 -3.89
C GLN A 95 -19.85 -5.54 -4.94
N MET A 96 -19.24 -4.46 -5.44
CA MET A 96 -19.85 -3.63 -6.49
C MET A 96 -19.71 -4.22 -7.91
N ASN A 97 -18.88 -5.26 -8.09
CA ASN A 97 -18.64 -5.90 -9.38
C ASN A 97 -19.39 -7.23 -9.57
N ASP A 98 -20.07 -7.71 -8.53
CA ASP A 98 -21.03 -8.83 -8.57
C ASP A 98 -22.44 -8.35 -8.95
#